data_AF-A0A2N3UBE0-F1
#
_entry.id   AF-A0A2N3UBE0-F1
#
_cell.length_a   1.000
_cell.length_b   1.000
_cell.length_c   1.000
_cell.angle_alpha   90.00
_cell.angle_beta   90.00
_cell.angle_gamma   90.00
#
_symmetry.space_group_name_H-M   'P 1'
#
loop_
_entity.id
_entity.type
_entity.pdbx_description
1 polymer ?
#
loop_
_entity_poly.entity_id
_entity_poly.type
_entity_poly.pdbx_seq_one_letter_code
_entity_poly.pdbx_strand_id
1 'polypeptide(L)'
;MKKLLKYSFLFFLFAFVAVACRKESDDVNPTSSLSSTSLNEYQATLGGFGLSCLSYDGDAWSFTVKGGSAPYGLSHLNLELLDCEEKPVCLAEGSITHATITVAGETYVAGQLDAYGNGFVLGYSDGSCTAPGVVETGIVKFEMKGELDDILKANKASFSFKLTDGTLLSGANVLVKTGGPREIQCNRGAIGTCEDYCNPVEVCSFSQGRYFNKGNMGKNWPAGVECIYVGNKKLEKGKHTLPATTAEAKALFQAGALVLSAMEQGIAWADYFTMLPESVRNAYTCIAAYYTDGSSICDLQTAASTIGDWIDENHCEE
;
A
#
# COMPACT_ATOMS: atom_id res chain seq x y z
N MET A 1 11.56 47.78 -23.88
CA MET A 1 11.42 46.32 -24.12
C MET A 1 12.15 45.41 -23.12
N LYS A 2 13.11 45.86 -22.31
CA LYS A 2 13.78 44.98 -21.30
C LYS A 2 13.00 44.71 -20.00
N LYS A 3 11.91 45.43 -19.73
CA LYS A 3 11.08 45.25 -18.52
C LYS A 3 9.94 44.24 -18.70
N LEU A 4 9.45 44.02 -19.92
CA LEU A 4 8.40 43.03 -20.21
C LEU A 4 8.89 41.58 -20.12
N LEU A 5 10.16 41.33 -20.44
CA LEU A 5 10.77 39.99 -20.37
C LEU A 5 10.92 39.45 -18.95
N LYS A 6 11.00 40.32 -17.93
CA LYS A 6 11.17 39.89 -16.53
C LYS A 6 9.88 39.34 -15.90
N TYR A 7 8.71 39.80 -16.36
CA TYR A 7 7.42 39.33 -15.84
C TYR A 7 6.98 38.02 -16.49
N SER A 8 7.32 37.78 -17.76
CA SER A 8 7.04 36.51 -18.44
C SER A 8 7.84 35.34 -17.86
N PHE A 9 9.08 35.58 -17.41
CA PHE A 9 9.89 34.54 -16.78
C PHE A 9 9.39 34.18 -15.37
N LEU A 10 8.84 35.16 -14.64
CA LEU A 10 8.27 34.93 -13.31
C LEU A 10 6.98 34.08 -13.38
N PHE A 11 6.12 34.32 -14.38
CA PHE A 11 4.94 33.48 -14.63
C PHE A 11 5.30 32.05 -15.06
N PHE A 12 6.40 31.87 -15.80
CA PHE A 12 6.89 30.54 -16.17
C PHE A 12 7.40 29.76 -14.95
N LEU A 13 8.00 30.44 -13.98
CA LEU A 13 8.46 29.83 -12.73
C LEU A 13 7.30 29.39 -11.82
N PHE A 14 6.22 30.19 -11.75
CA PHE A 14 5.02 29.82 -11.00
C PHE A 14 4.25 28.64 -11.63
N ALA A 15 4.28 28.51 -12.97
CA ALA A 15 3.74 27.32 -13.64
C ALA A 15 4.55 26.05 -13.32
N PHE A 16 5.88 26.16 -13.17
CA PHE A 16 6.73 25.04 -12.76
C PHE A 16 6.49 24.60 -11.32
N VAL A 17 6.23 25.54 -10.41
CA VAL A 17 5.88 25.21 -9.01
C VAL A 17 4.48 24.59 -8.91
N ALA A 18 3.52 24.99 -9.76
CA ALA A 18 2.21 24.37 -9.83
C ALA A 18 2.21 22.97 -10.49
N VAL A 19 3.18 22.67 -11.36
CA VAL A 19 3.36 21.32 -11.94
C VAL A 19 4.22 20.41 -11.03
N ALA A 20 5.06 20.98 -10.16
CA ALA A 20 5.68 20.25 -9.05
C ALA A 20 4.68 19.86 -7.95
N CYS A 21 3.44 20.37 -8.01
CA CYS A 21 2.28 19.77 -7.33
C CYS A 21 1.75 18.51 -8.06
N ARG A 22 2.53 17.90 -8.97
CA ARG A 22 2.53 16.45 -9.22
C ARG A 22 2.97 15.75 -7.92
N LYS A 23 2.05 15.72 -6.96
CA LYS A 23 1.94 14.60 -6.06
C LYS A 23 1.41 13.45 -6.92
N GLU A 24 2.32 12.75 -7.60
CA GLU A 24 2.08 11.36 -8.02
C GLU A 24 2.01 10.55 -6.72
N SER A 25 0.86 10.67 -6.06
CA SER A 25 0.40 9.74 -5.04
C SER A 25 -0.16 8.53 -5.77
N ASP A 26 0.27 7.35 -5.33
CA ASP A 26 -0.46 6.09 -5.42
C ASP A 26 -0.53 5.45 -6.81
N ASP A 27 0.64 5.04 -7.34
CA ASP A 27 0.70 3.88 -8.26
C ASP A 27 0.51 2.61 -7.40
N VAL A 28 -0.75 2.33 -7.03
CA VAL A 28 -1.16 1.09 -6.37
C VAL A 28 -1.47 0.03 -7.43
N ASN A 29 -0.96 -1.18 -7.17
CA ASN A 29 -1.16 -2.42 -7.90
C ASN A 29 -2.58 -2.60 -8.47
N PRO A 30 -2.74 -3.13 -9.69
CA PRO A 30 -4.00 -3.74 -10.09
C PRO A 30 -3.90 -5.25 -9.91
N THR A 31 -4.03 -5.72 -8.67
CA THR A 31 -4.48 -7.09 -8.39
C THR A 31 -5.99 -7.17 -8.63
N SER A 32 -6.44 -8.25 -9.26
CA SER A 32 -7.83 -8.52 -9.64
C SER A 32 -8.77 -8.67 -8.43
N SER A 33 -8.23 -8.78 -7.22
CA SER A 33 -8.98 -9.11 -6.01
C SER A 33 -9.00 -7.96 -5.00
N LEU A 34 -9.65 -6.85 -5.35
CA LEU A 34 -10.17 -5.95 -4.32
C LEU A 34 -11.68 -6.13 -4.29
N SER A 35 -12.11 -7.11 -3.49
CA SER A 35 -13.43 -7.09 -2.89
C SER A 35 -13.60 -5.73 -2.22
N SER A 36 -14.37 -4.86 -2.86
CA SER A 36 -14.73 -3.54 -2.38
C SER A 36 -15.37 -3.64 -1.01
N THR A 37 -14.60 -3.40 0.05
CA THR A 37 -15.13 -2.93 1.32
C THR A 37 -14.76 -1.46 1.46
N SER A 38 -15.81 -0.65 1.55
CA SER A 38 -15.78 0.80 1.62
C SER A 38 -14.88 1.36 2.72
N LEU A 39 -13.98 2.26 2.32
CA LEU A 39 -13.63 3.54 2.99
C LEU A 39 -13.86 3.61 4.52
N ASN A 40 -12.91 3.07 5.27
CA ASN A 40 -12.48 3.68 6.53
C ASN A 40 -10.96 3.86 6.45
N GLU A 41 -10.47 5.10 6.45
CA GLU A 41 -9.03 5.43 6.45
C GLU A 41 -8.31 4.87 7.70
N TYR A 42 -9.08 4.44 8.73
CA TYR A 42 -8.60 3.93 10.01
C TYR A 42 -9.23 2.56 10.32
N GLN A 43 -8.42 1.59 10.73
CA GLN A 43 -8.89 0.27 11.17
C GLN A 43 -9.40 0.29 12.61
N ALA A 44 -8.85 1.15 13.47
CA ALA A 44 -9.23 1.23 14.88
C ALA A 44 -9.37 2.69 15.35
N THR A 45 -10.26 2.92 16.33
CA THR A 45 -10.34 4.19 17.07
C THR A 45 -10.13 3.94 18.55
N LEU A 46 -9.05 4.46 19.13
CA LEU A 46 -8.64 4.24 20.52
C LEU A 46 -8.45 5.57 21.24
N GLY A 47 -9.19 5.82 22.31
CA GLY A 47 -9.06 7.05 23.10
C GLY A 47 -9.32 8.34 22.30
N GLY A 48 -10.11 8.26 21.23
CA GLY A 48 -10.37 9.38 20.30
C GLY A 48 -9.33 9.57 19.19
N PHE A 49 -8.31 8.71 19.12
CA PHE A 49 -7.35 8.64 18.03
C PHE A 49 -7.75 7.55 17.03
N GLY A 50 -7.79 7.89 15.73
CA GLY A 50 -7.89 6.91 14.65
C GLY A 50 -6.52 6.36 14.28
N LEU A 51 -6.40 5.05 14.13
CA LEU A 51 -5.16 4.35 13.74
C LEU A 51 -5.38 3.62 12.42
N SER A 52 -4.46 3.80 11.48
CA SER A 52 -4.43 2.99 10.24
C SER A 52 -3.81 1.62 10.50
N CYS A 53 -3.94 0.74 9.51
CA CYS A 53 -3.14 -0.48 9.44
C CYS A 53 -1.63 -0.20 9.38
N LEU A 54 -0.84 -1.22 9.70
CA LEU A 54 0.61 -1.27 9.46
C LEU A 54 0.90 -1.48 7.97
N SER A 55 1.82 -0.69 7.42
CA SER A 55 2.31 -0.81 6.04
C SER A 55 3.82 -0.98 6.05
N TYR A 56 4.32 -1.80 5.12
CA TYR A 56 5.74 -2.03 4.89
C TYR A 56 6.11 -1.59 3.47
N ASP A 57 7.15 -0.79 3.34
CA ASP A 57 7.62 -0.26 2.04
C ASP A 57 8.82 -1.05 1.46
N GLY A 58 9.23 -2.13 2.13
CA GLY A 58 10.44 -2.89 1.82
C GLY A 58 11.67 -2.50 2.65
N ASP A 59 11.57 -1.47 3.49
CA ASP A 59 12.67 -0.99 4.35
C ASP A 59 12.17 -0.69 5.77
N ALA A 60 11.03 -0.02 5.92
CA ALA A 60 10.46 0.37 7.21
C ALA A 60 8.97 0.03 7.33
N TRP A 61 8.57 -0.30 8.56
CA TRP A 61 7.17 -0.38 8.94
C TRP A 61 6.65 1.02 9.27
N SER A 62 5.40 1.30 8.90
CA SER A 62 4.76 2.56 9.22
C SER A 62 3.26 2.44 9.43
N PHE A 63 2.69 3.37 10.18
CA PHE A 63 1.25 3.54 10.34
C PHE A 63 0.94 4.98 10.73
N THR A 64 -0.32 5.37 10.63
CA THR A 64 -0.74 6.74 10.90
C THR A 64 -1.70 6.82 12.07
N VAL A 65 -1.59 7.90 12.84
CA VAL A 65 -2.44 8.22 13.99
C VAL A 65 -3.04 9.61 13.80
N LYS A 66 -4.33 9.78 14.06
CA LYS A 66 -5.05 11.07 13.95
C LYS A 66 -5.99 11.33 15.13
N GLY A 67 -5.81 12.45 15.83
CA GLY A 67 -6.57 12.83 17.03
C GLY A 67 -7.98 13.40 16.81
N GLY A 68 -8.82 12.75 16.01
CA GLY A 68 -10.12 13.31 15.56
C GLY A 68 -11.06 13.81 16.67
N SER A 69 -11.23 13.06 17.76
CA SER A 69 -12.11 13.44 18.89
C SER A 69 -11.41 13.33 20.25
N ALA A 70 -10.09 13.22 20.23
CA ALA A 70 -9.29 12.98 21.43
C ALA A 70 -9.39 14.17 22.42
N PRO A 71 -9.90 13.96 23.65
CA PRO A 71 -9.97 15.02 24.64
C PRO A 71 -8.57 15.43 25.13
N TYR A 72 -7.59 14.53 25.06
CA TYR A 72 -6.22 14.73 25.54
C TYR A 72 -5.17 14.36 24.48
N GLY A 73 -3.95 14.88 24.65
CA GLY A 73 -2.78 14.50 23.84
C GLY A 73 -2.40 13.02 23.99
N LEU A 74 -1.65 12.51 23.01
CA LEU A 74 -1.15 11.13 22.97
C LEU A 74 0.17 11.04 23.73
N SER A 75 0.13 10.69 25.01
CA SER A 75 1.34 10.65 25.83
C SER A 75 2.18 9.41 25.53
N HIS A 76 1.58 8.22 25.49
CA HIS A 76 2.25 6.99 25.10
C HIS A 76 1.47 6.22 24.03
N LEU A 77 2.23 5.60 23.13
CA LEU A 77 1.74 4.58 22.21
C LEU A 77 2.61 3.34 22.34
N ASN A 78 2.02 2.22 22.73
CA ASN A 78 2.70 0.94 22.80
C ASN A 78 2.24 0.03 21.66
N LEU A 79 3.19 -0.67 21.02
CA LEU A 79 2.95 -1.67 19.99
C LEU A 79 3.55 -3.00 20.44
N GLU A 80 2.68 -3.98 20.65
CA GLU A 80 3.08 -5.39 20.73
C GLU A 80 2.93 -5.96 19.32
N LEU A 81 4.05 -6.08 18.61
CA LEU A 81 4.08 -6.53 17.22
C LEU A 81 3.80 -8.03 17.17
N LEU A 82 3.02 -8.45 16.17
CA LEU A 82 2.68 -9.86 15.95
C LEU A 82 3.37 -10.37 14.69
N ASP A 83 4.03 -11.52 14.79
CA ASP A 83 4.60 -12.23 13.64
C ASP A 83 3.51 -12.91 12.80
N CYS A 84 3.92 -13.61 11.75
CA CYS A 84 3.02 -14.29 10.83
C CYS A 84 2.31 -15.53 11.41
N GLU A 85 2.69 -15.97 12.61
CA GLU A 85 1.96 -16.98 13.37
C GLU A 85 1.07 -16.36 14.45
N GLU A 86 0.84 -15.03 14.37
CA GLU A 86 0.11 -14.21 15.35
C GLU A 86 0.74 -14.25 16.75
N LYS A 87 2.03 -14.55 16.86
CA LYS A 87 2.76 -14.57 18.13
C LYS A 87 3.48 -13.24 18.36
N PRO A 88 3.64 -12.81 19.63
CA PRO A 88 4.40 -11.60 19.94
C PRO A 88 5.85 -11.70 19.47
N VAL A 89 6.29 -10.71 18.71
CA VAL A 89 7.70 -10.57 18.31
C VAL A 89 8.52 -10.24 19.55
N CYS A 90 9.58 -11.03 19.79
CA CYS A 90 10.48 -10.80 20.92
C CYS A 90 11.41 -9.61 20.62
N LEU A 91 11.03 -8.42 21.08
CA LEU A 91 11.80 -7.20 20.86
C LEU A 91 12.74 -6.97 22.05
N ALA A 92 14.04 -7.05 21.81
CA ALA A 92 15.10 -6.68 22.76
C ALA A 92 15.76 -5.34 22.37
N GLU A 93 16.59 -4.77 23.26
CA GLU A 93 17.37 -3.57 22.93
C GLU A 93 18.14 -3.74 21.62
N GLY A 94 18.03 -2.77 20.72
CA GLY A 94 18.62 -2.81 19.38
C GLY A 94 17.77 -3.47 18.29
N SER A 95 16.67 -4.15 18.62
CA SER A 95 15.78 -4.78 17.62
C SER A 95 15.12 -3.74 16.69
N ILE A 96 15.00 -2.50 17.16
CA ILE A 96 14.62 -1.36 16.34
C ILE A 96 15.85 -0.47 16.11
N THR A 97 16.29 -0.36 14.86
CA THR A 97 17.48 0.44 14.48
C THR A 97 17.15 1.88 14.15
N HIS A 98 15.90 2.15 13.78
CA HIS A 98 15.45 3.47 13.40
C HIS A 98 13.98 3.63 13.78
N ALA A 99 13.61 4.78 14.33
CA ALA A 99 12.21 5.16 14.44
C ALA A 99 12.05 6.67 14.33
N THR A 100 10.96 7.07 13.69
CA THR A 100 10.61 8.46 13.45
C THR A 100 9.11 8.71 13.63
N ILE A 101 8.78 9.97 13.90
CA ILE A 101 7.42 10.47 13.89
C ILE A 101 7.40 11.70 12.99
N THR A 102 6.60 11.66 11.93
CA THR A 102 6.37 12.83 11.07
C THR A 102 5.00 13.41 11.37
N VAL A 103 4.95 14.66 11.86
CA VAL A 103 3.71 15.37 12.20
C VAL A 103 3.83 16.83 11.78
N ALA A 104 2.75 17.39 11.23
CA ALA A 104 2.70 18.77 10.73
C ALA A 104 3.83 19.15 9.73
N GLY A 105 4.39 18.16 9.02
CA GLY A 105 5.50 18.34 8.08
C GLY A 105 6.90 18.32 8.71
N GLU A 106 6.99 18.19 10.03
CA GLU A 106 8.26 18.01 10.76
C GLU A 106 8.49 16.55 11.08
N THR A 107 9.75 16.12 11.07
CA THR A 107 10.14 14.74 11.41
C THR A 107 11.01 14.74 12.66
N TYR A 108 10.57 13.98 13.66
CA TYR A 108 11.26 13.72 14.90
C TYR A 108 11.92 12.35 14.80
N VAL A 109 13.13 12.21 15.33
CA VAL A 109 13.88 10.95 15.37
C VAL A 109 13.98 10.50 16.83
N ALA A 110 13.80 9.20 17.09
CA ALA A 110 13.84 8.66 18.43
C ALA A 110 15.13 9.05 19.18
N GLY A 111 14.99 9.58 20.40
CA GLY A 111 16.12 9.99 21.25
C GLY A 111 16.74 11.35 20.89
N GLN A 112 16.35 11.95 19.76
CA GLN A 112 16.75 13.32 19.41
C GLN A 112 15.69 14.30 19.93
N LEU A 113 15.90 14.79 21.14
CA LEU A 113 15.08 15.86 21.71
C LEU A 113 15.59 17.22 21.23
N ASP A 114 14.68 18.15 20.98
CA ASP A 114 15.04 19.54 20.68
C ASP A 114 15.62 20.26 21.91
N ALA A 115 16.01 21.53 21.73
CA ALA A 115 16.58 22.34 22.80
C ALA A 115 15.64 22.55 24.01
N TYR A 116 14.34 22.28 23.85
CA TYR A 116 13.30 22.40 24.87
C TYR A 116 12.87 21.05 25.44
N GLY A 117 13.47 19.94 24.96
CA GLY A 117 13.12 18.59 25.38
C GLY A 117 11.91 18.00 24.64
N ASN A 118 11.43 18.64 23.57
CA ASN A 118 10.35 18.10 22.74
C ASN A 118 10.88 17.03 21.80
N GLY A 119 10.07 15.99 21.59
CA GLY A 119 10.40 14.88 20.71
C GLY A 119 9.80 13.59 21.25
N PHE A 120 10.46 12.46 20.99
CA PHE A 120 10.04 11.20 21.57
C PHE A 120 11.23 10.29 21.85
N VAL A 121 11.02 9.38 22.78
CA VAL A 121 11.98 8.31 23.09
C VAL A 121 11.33 6.96 22.83
N LEU A 122 12.12 6.02 22.32
CA LEU A 122 11.75 4.63 22.29
C LEU A 122 12.10 3.99 23.63
N GLY A 123 11.19 3.15 24.10
CA GLY A 123 11.44 2.28 25.23
C GLY A 123 10.70 0.96 25.07
N TYR A 124 10.72 0.16 26.13
CA TYR A 124 10.02 -1.11 26.20
C TYR A 124 9.10 -1.13 27.42
N SER A 125 8.03 -1.90 27.32
CA SER A 125 6.91 -1.90 28.25
C SER A 125 6.43 -3.33 28.52
N ASP A 126 5.92 -3.58 29.72
CA ASP A 126 5.09 -4.76 30.03
C ASP A 126 3.67 -4.65 29.47
N GLY A 127 3.37 -3.55 28.78
CA GLY A 127 2.04 -3.25 28.29
C GLY A 127 1.12 -2.74 29.41
N SER A 128 1.62 -2.40 30.59
CA SER A 128 0.80 -1.83 31.66
C SER A 128 0.51 -0.34 31.43
N CYS A 129 -0.62 0.10 31.98
CA CYS A 129 -1.08 1.49 31.91
C CYS A 129 -0.53 2.38 33.02
N THR A 130 -0.10 1.76 34.11
CA THR A 130 0.06 2.36 35.43
C THR A 130 1.35 1.88 36.11
N ALA A 131 2.50 1.94 35.46
CA ALA A 131 3.82 2.05 36.10
C ALA A 131 4.93 2.15 35.04
N PRO A 132 6.08 2.78 35.36
CA PRO A 132 7.29 2.75 34.55
C PRO A 132 8.10 1.47 34.83
N GLY A 133 7.43 0.31 34.84
CA GLY A 133 8.14 -0.96 34.82
C GLY A 133 8.80 -1.07 33.44
N VAL A 134 10.01 -0.55 33.30
CA VAL A 134 10.83 -0.78 32.12
C VAL A 134 11.12 -2.27 32.12
N VAL A 135 10.40 -3.00 31.27
CA VAL A 135 10.75 -4.38 30.96
C VAL A 135 11.67 -4.30 29.77
N GLU A 136 12.85 -4.91 29.86
CA GLU A 136 13.89 -4.83 28.83
C GLU A 136 13.47 -5.47 27.49
N THR A 137 12.31 -6.14 27.45
CA THR A 137 11.86 -6.89 26.28
C THR A 137 10.34 -6.88 26.11
N GLY A 138 9.88 -6.89 24.85
CA GLY A 138 8.51 -7.28 24.49
C GLY A 138 7.76 -6.23 23.68
N ILE A 139 7.27 -5.17 24.34
CA ILE A 139 6.35 -4.21 23.72
C ILE A 139 7.06 -2.88 23.50
N VAL A 140 7.10 -2.41 22.25
CA VAL A 140 7.74 -1.15 21.89
C VAL A 140 6.87 0.00 22.35
N LYS A 141 7.48 0.94 23.06
CA LYS A 141 6.83 2.14 23.58
C LYS A 141 7.38 3.37 22.87
N PHE A 142 6.52 4.10 22.19
CA PHE A 142 6.76 5.45 21.72
C PHE A 142 6.27 6.42 22.79
N GLU A 143 7.21 7.01 23.54
CA GLU A 143 6.90 7.96 24.60
C GLU A 143 7.13 9.39 24.10
N MET A 144 6.04 10.13 23.96
CA MET A 144 6.08 11.53 23.54
C MET A 144 6.60 12.40 24.70
N LYS A 145 7.39 13.42 24.36
CA LYS A 145 7.97 14.37 25.30
C LYS A 145 7.65 15.80 24.86
N GLY A 146 7.49 16.66 25.87
CA GLY A 146 7.21 18.09 25.64
C GLY A 146 5.85 18.29 24.97
N GLU A 147 5.77 19.22 24.02
CA GLU A 147 4.52 19.60 23.34
C GLU A 147 4.09 18.63 22.22
N LEU A 148 4.88 17.59 21.94
CA LEU A 148 4.60 16.67 20.82
C LEU A 148 3.27 15.94 21.00
N ASP A 149 2.90 15.57 22.23
CA ASP A 149 1.62 14.88 22.51
C ASP A 149 0.39 15.75 22.18
N ASP A 150 0.48 17.05 22.43
CA ASP A 150 -0.54 18.05 22.09
C ASP A 150 -0.56 18.35 20.58
N ILE A 151 0.59 18.39 19.91
CA ILE A 151 0.65 18.53 18.44
C ILE A 151 -0.07 17.36 17.75
N LEU A 152 0.11 16.14 18.27
CA LEU A 152 -0.54 14.92 17.78
C LEU A 152 -2.07 14.93 17.96
N LYS A 153 -2.60 15.70 18.92
CA LYS A 153 -4.04 15.87 19.09
C LYS A 153 -4.67 16.57 17.89
N ALA A 154 -4.01 17.60 17.35
CA ALA A 154 -4.56 18.43 16.28
C ALA A 154 -4.18 17.95 14.86
N ASN A 155 -3.20 17.05 14.74
CA ASN A 155 -2.61 16.67 13.47
C ASN A 155 -2.65 15.17 13.22
N LYS A 156 -2.58 14.80 11.94
CA LYS A 156 -2.23 13.43 11.54
C LYS A 156 -0.72 13.27 11.65
N ALA A 157 -0.28 12.17 12.25
CA ALA A 157 1.12 11.79 12.32
C ALA A 157 1.36 10.43 11.69
N SER A 158 2.53 10.28 11.09
CA SER A 158 3.05 9.02 10.59
C SER A 158 4.15 8.54 11.53
N PHE A 159 3.97 7.35 12.08
CA PHE A 159 4.97 6.65 12.87
C PHE A 159 5.68 5.68 11.95
N SER A 160 7.02 5.65 11.99
CA SER A 160 7.82 4.71 11.20
C SER A 160 8.91 4.08 12.05
N PHE A 161 9.21 2.81 11.83
CA PHE A 161 10.29 2.09 12.51
C PHE A 161 10.87 0.97 11.65
N LYS A 162 12.11 0.57 11.93
CA LYS A 162 12.81 -0.53 11.23
C LYS A 162 13.22 -1.63 12.18
N LEU A 163 12.84 -2.87 11.86
CA LEU A 163 13.28 -4.07 12.56
C LEU A 163 14.64 -4.53 12.03
N THR A 164 15.52 -5.02 12.90
CA THR A 164 16.87 -5.48 12.52
C THR A 164 16.90 -6.74 11.68
N ASP A 165 15.94 -7.63 11.90
CA ASP A 165 15.95 -9.00 11.39
C ASP A 165 15.04 -9.19 10.17
N GLY A 166 14.40 -8.11 9.70
CA GLY A 166 13.46 -8.16 8.57
C GLY A 166 12.19 -8.95 8.86
N THR A 167 11.84 -9.17 10.14
CA THR A 167 10.62 -9.88 10.53
C THR A 167 9.38 -9.26 9.87
N LEU A 168 8.59 -10.11 9.23
CA LEU A 168 7.29 -9.74 8.67
C LEU A 168 6.23 -9.78 9.77
N LEU A 169 5.30 -8.83 9.70
CA LEU A 169 4.27 -8.64 10.73
C LEU A 169 2.90 -8.99 10.15
N SER A 170 2.03 -9.58 10.97
CA SER A 170 0.60 -9.76 10.67
C SER A 170 -0.25 -8.62 11.25
N GLY A 171 0.28 -7.89 12.23
CA GLY A 171 -0.41 -6.81 12.91
C GLY A 171 0.31 -6.36 14.18
N ALA A 172 -0.43 -5.63 15.01
CA ALA A 172 0.02 -5.27 16.34
C ALA A 172 -1.16 -5.12 17.31
N ASN A 173 -0.97 -5.54 18.56
CA ASN A 173 -1.80 -5.09 19.66
C ASN A 173 -1.32 -3.71 20.09
N VAL A 174 -2.23 -2.74 20.10
CA VAL A 174 -1.93 -1.34 20.35
C VAL A 174 -2.50 -0.92 21.69
N LEU A 175 -1.71 -0.17 22.46
CA LEU A 175 -2.17 0.54 23.64
C LEU A 175 -1.90 2.03 23.47
N VAL A 176 -2.95 2.82 23.55
CA VAL A 176 -2.95 4.28 23.52
C VAL A 176 -3.20 4.80 24.92
N LYS A 177 -2.22 5.52 25.46
CA LYS A 177 -2.37 6.28 26.70
C LYS A 177 -2.61 7.74 26.36
N THR A 178 -3.72 8.27 26.83
CA THR A 178 -4.07 9.69 26.66
C THR A 178 -4.17 10.36 28.03
N GLY A 179 -3.89 11.66 28.04
CA GLY A 179 -3.99 12.47 29.26
C GLY A 179 -2.71 12.54 30.09
N GLY A 180 -2.73 13.49 31.03
CA GLY A 180 -1.60 13.84 31.89
C GLY A 180 -1.60 13.09 33.23
N PRO A 181 -0.73 13.48 34.18
CA PRO A 181 -0.51 12.74 35.44
C PRO A 181 -1.74 12.57 36.35
N ARG A 182 -2.79 13.37 36.15
CA ARG A 182 -4.00 13.39 36.99
C ARG A 182 -5.21 12.70 36.36
N GLU A 183 -5.19 12.47 35.05
CA GLU A 183 -6.30 11.85 34.31
C GLU A 183 -5.70 11.03 33.18
N ILE A 184 -5.41 9.76 33.50
CA ILE A 184 -4.84 8.79 32.57
C ILE A 184 -5.97 7.94 32.03
N GLN A 185 -6.18 7.99 30.71
CA GLN A 185 -7.01 7.01 30.01
C GLN A 185 -6.12 6.07 29.22
N CYS A 186 -6.53 4.81 29.18
CA CYS A 186 -5.73 3.75 28.63
C CYS A 186 -6.62 2.85 27.79
N ASN A 187 -6.38 2.87 26.48
CA ASN A 187 -7.24 2.23 25.51
C ASN A 187 -6.42 1.19 24.74
N ARG A 188 -6.95 -0.02 24.63
CA ARG A 188 -6.32 -1.11 23.89
C ARG A 188 -7.13 -1.45 22.68
N GLY A 189 -6.45 -1.88 21.62
CA GLY A 189 -7.06 -2.45 20.43
C GLY A 189 -6.03 -3.24 19.66
N ALA A 190 -6.38 -3.59 18.43
CA ALA A 190 -5.48 -4.22 17.48
C ALA A 190 -5.58 -3.49 16.16
N ILE A 191 -4.47 -3.49 15.42
CA ILE A 191 -4.41 -3.11 14.01
C ILE A 191 -3.78 -4.27 13.25
N GLY A 192 -4.32 -4.57 12.08
CA GLY A 192 -3.69 -5.50 11.15
C GLY A 192 -2.72 -4.77 10.24
N THR A 193 -2.28 -5.46 9.21
CA THR A 193 -1.51 -4.88 8.10
C THR A 193 -2.42 -4.39 6.97
N CYS A 194 -1.91 -3.47 6.14
CA CYS A 194 -2.64 -2.92 5.00
C CYS A 194 -2.68 -3.90 3.82
N GLU A 195 -1.68 -4.78 3.74
CA GLU A 195 -1.57 -5.90 2.83
C GLU A 195 -1.28 -7.15 3.67
N ASP A 196 -1.60 -8.34 3.17
CA ASP A 196 -1.17 -9.58 3.83
C ASP A 196 0.33 -9.78 3.56
N TYR A 197 1.20 -9.22 4.40
CA TYR A 197 2.65 -9.39 4.26
C TYR A 197 3.13 -10.77 4.70
N CYS A 198 2.30 -11.53 5.40
CA CYS A 198 2.63 -12.86 5.90
C CYS A 198 2.34 -13.95 4.89
N ASN A 199 1.30 -13.73 4.10
CA ASN A 199 1.07 -14.42 2.84
C ASN A 199 1.06 -13.34 1.77
N PRO A 200 2.24 -12.79 1.40
CA PRO A 200 2.30 -11.85 0.30
C PRO A 200 1.61 -12.56 -0.86
N VAL A 201 0.49 -12.00 -1.32
CA VAL A 201 -0.15 -12.49 -2.54
C VAL A 201 0.95 -12.38 -3.58
N GLU A 202 1.54 -13.52 -3.92
CA GLU A 202 2.59 -13.56 -4.93
C GLU A 202 1.98 -12.89 -6.13
N VAL A 203 2.54 -11.73 -6.50
CA VAL A 203 2.03 -10.97 -7.63
C VAL A 203 2.14 -11.90 -8.81
N CYS A 204 0.99 -12.41 -9.23
CA CYS A 204 0.89 -13.52 -10.16
C CYS A 204 1.84 -13.24 -11.31
N SER A 205 2.74 -14.18 -11.51
CA SER A 205 3.73 -14.11 -12.57
C SER A 205 3.04 -14.16 -13.94
N PHE A 206 1.72 -14.25 -14.06
CA PHE A 206 1.02 -14.12 -15.33
C PHE A 206 -0.09 -13.07 -15.30
N SER A 207 -0.15 -12.26 -14.24
CA SER A 207 -1.08 -11.13 -14.13
C SER A 207 -0.82 -10.07 -15.19
N GLN A 208 -1.86 -9.28 -15.50
CA GLN A 208 -1.73 -8.08 -16.33
C GLN A 208 -0.57 -7.16 -15.90
N GLY A 209 -0.24 -7.14 -14.60
CA GLY A 209 0.88 -6.38 -14.04
C GLY A 209 2.23 -6.80 -14.60
N ARG A 210 2.51 -8.09 -14.77
CA ARG A 210 3.82 -8.55 -15.28
C ARG A 210 4.13 -7.99 -16.66
N TYR A 211 3.14 -8.02 -17.56
CA TYR A 211 3.32 -7.66 -18.97
C TYR A 211 3.16 -6.17 -19.25
N PHE A 212 2.29 -5.50 -18.50
CA PHE A 212 1.85 -4.13 -18.80
C PHE A 212 2.21 -3.11 -17.70
N ASN A 213 2.95 -3.47 -16.64
CA ASN A 213 3.42 -2.47 -15.69
C ASN A 213 4.40 -1.48 -16.35
N LYS A 214 4.21 -0.19 -16.04
CA LYS A 214 5.04 0.96 -16.45
C LYS A 214 6.52 0.76 -16.16
N GLY A 215 6.89 0.13 -15.03
CA GLY A 215 8.29 -0.16 -14.70
C GLY A 215 8.96 -1.20 -15.60
N ASN A 216 8.15 -2.07 -16.21
CA ASN A 216 8.62 -3.19 -17.03
C ASN A 216 8.51 -2.91 -18.54
N MET A 217 7.67 -2.00 -19.02
CA MET A 217 7.53 -1.64 -20.44
C MET A 217 7.53 -2.86 -21.40
N GLY A 218 6.88 -3.96 -21.00
CA GLY A 218 6.85 -5.20 -21.79
C GLY A 218 8.15 -6.03 -21.80
N LYS A 219 9.13 -5.76 -20.92
CA LYS A 219 10.35 -6.59 -20.75
C LYS A 219 10.06 -8.07 -20.53
N ASN A 220 8.94 -8.38 -19.88
CA ASN A 220 8.52 -9.73 -19.57
C ASN A 220 7.63 -10.37 -20.65
N TRP A 221 7.47 -9.73 -21.81
CA TRP A 221 6.80 -10.39 -22.93
C TRP A 221 7.64 -11.56 -23.43
N PRO A 222 7.00 -12.67 -23.87
CA PRO A 222 7.73 -13.83 -24.37
C PRO A 222 8.73 -13.48 -25.47
N ALA A 223 9.85 -14.21 -25.50
CA ALA A 223 10.93 -13.94 -26.45
C ALA A 223 10.42 -13.99 -27.90
N GLY A 224 10.74 -12.96 -28.69
CA GLY A 224 10.30 -12.84 -30.08
C GLY A 224 8.88 -12.34 -30.28
N VAL A 225 8.11 -12.06 -29.22
CA VAL A 225 6.78 -11.46 -29.30
C VAL A 225 6.87 -9.94 -29.23
N GLU A 226 6.56 -9.28 -30.34
CA GLU A 226 6.57 -7.80 -30.46
C GLU A 226 5.16 -7.19 -30.40
N CYS A 227 4.13 -7.97 -30.75
CA CYS A 227 2.74 -7.55 -30.66
C CYS A 227 1.79 -8.75 -30.51
N ILE A 228 0.64 -8.49 -29.89
CA ILE A 228 -0.49 -9.41 -29.82
C ILE A 228 -1.77 -8.70 -30.26
N TYR A 229 -2.83 -9.48 -30.50
CA TYR A 229 -4.13 -8.98 -30.91
C TYR A 229 -5.23 -9.51 -30.00
N VAL A 230 -6.11 -8.62 -29.56
CA VAL A 230 -7.39 -8.94 -28.91
C VAL A 230 -8.48 -8.39 -29.81
N GLY A 231 -9.20 -9.27 -30.51
CA GLY A 231 -10.05 -8.86 -31.63
C GLY A 231 -9.23 -8.13 -32.70
N ASN A 232 -9.66 -6.93 -33.11
CA ASN A 232 -8.90 -6.08 -34.03
C ASN A 232 -7.92 -5.13 -33.31
N LYS A 233 -7.86 -5.15 -31.97
CA LYS A 233 -7.00 -4.26 -31.20
C LYS A 233 -5.60 -4.84 -31.07
N LYS A 234 -4.62 -4.14 -31.65
CA LYS A 234 -3.19 -4.45 -31.50
C LYS A 234 -2.66 -3.90 -30.18
N LEU A 235 -1.97 -4.75 -29.41
CA LEU A 235 -1.10 -4.35 -28.30
C LEU A 235 0.35 -4.58 -28.70
N GLU A 236 1.19 -3.56 -28.58
CA GLU A 236 2.61 -3.60 -28.91
C GLU A 236 3.50 -3.51 -27.67
N LYS A 237 4.58 -4.29 -27.66
CA LYS A 237 5.60 -4.28 -26.62
C LYS A 237 6.15 -2.87 -26.41
N GLY A 238 6.24 -2.44 -25.14
CA GLY A 238 6.75 -1.11 -24.76
C GLY A 238 5.85 0.09 -25.07
N LYS A 239 4.67 -0.10 -25.69
CA LYS A 239 3.75 1.01 -26.02
C LYS A 239 2.50 1.08 -25.16
N HIS A 240 2.15 0.00 -24.45
CA HIS A 240 0.99 -0.03 -23.59
C HIS A 240 1.41 -0.30 -22.16
N THR A 241 0.87 0.49 -21.23
CA THR A 241 1.14 0.38 -19.81
C THR A 241 -0.11 0.61 -18.98
N LEU A 242 -0.15 0.01 -17.81
CA LEU A 242 -1.05 0.37 -16.71
C LEU A 242 -0.69 1.77 -16.15
N PRO A 243 -1.63 2.48 -15.49
CA PRO A 243 -2.95 2.02 -15.06
C PRO A 243 -4.04 2.09 -16.14
N ALA A 244 -4.88 1.05 -16.18
CA ALA A 244 -6.10 1.01 -16.97
C ALA A 244 -7.26 1.61 -16.15
N THR A 245 -7.71 2.80 -16.51
CA THR A 245 -8.71 3.55 -15.74
C THR A 245 -10.15 3.26 -16.17
N THR A 246 -10.35 2.53 -17.28
CA THR A 246 -11.68 2.16 -17.80
C THR A 246 -11.89 0.65 -17.76
N ALA A 247 -13.14 0.21 -17.63
CA ALA A 247 -13.50 -1.21 -17.71
C ALA A 247 -13.05 -1.83 -19.05
N GLU A 248 -13.16 -1.07 -20.14
CA GLU A 248 -12.68 -1.45 -21.47
C GLU A 248 -11.18 -1.72 -21.47
N ALA A 249 -10.37 -0.76 -20.98
CA ALA A 249 -8.92 -0.93 -20.93
C ALA A 249 -8.53 -2.12 -20.04
N LYS A 250 -9.18 -2.29 -18.88
CA LYS A 250 -8.95 -3.45 -18.01
C LYS A 250 -9.25 -4.77 -18.72
N ALA A 251 -10.40 -4.85 -19.40
CA ALA A 251 -10.78 -6.02 -20.19
C ALA A 251 -9.76 -6.33 -21.30
N LEU A 252 -9.29 -5.31 -22.01
CA LEU A 252 -8.25 -5.45 -23.04
C LEU A 252 -6.95 -6.01 -22.46
N PHE A 253 -6.51 -5.51 -21.30
CA PHE A 253 -5.27 -5.96 -20.68
C PHE A 253 -5.38 -7.37 -20.09
N GLN A 254 -6.51 -7.74 -19.50
CA GLN A 254 -6.72 -9.11 -19.02
C GLN A 254 -6.78 -10.11 -20.17
N ALA A 255 -7.51 -9.80 -21.24
CA ALA A 255 -7.51 -10.62 -22.45
C ALA A 255 -6.11 -10.69 -23.10
N GLY A 256 -5.36 -9.58 -23.10
CA GLY A 256 -3.99 -9.54 -23.60
C GLY A 256 -3.01 -10.37 -22.76
N ALA A 257 -3.15 -10.32 -21.43
CA ALA A 257 -2.35 -11.12 -20.51
C ALA A 257 -2.59 -12.62 -20.76
N LEU A 258 -3.84 -13.03 -20.93
CA LEU A 258 -4.21 -14.41 -21.26
C LEU A 258 -3.52 -14.93 -22.54
N VAL A 259 -3.45 -14.10 -23.58
CA VAL A 259 -2.75 -14.42 -24.84
C VAL A 259 -1.24 -14.52 -24.64
N LEU A 260 -0.64 -13.59 -23.90
CA LEU A 260 0.80 -13.61 -23.61
C LEU A 260 1.18 -14.84 -22.77
N SER A 261 0.34 -15.24 -21.81
CA SER A 261 0.55 -16.43 -20.98
C SER A 261 0.55 -17.72 -21.80
N ALA A 262 -0.30 -17.83 -22.82
CA ALA A 262 -0.26 -18.96 -23.75
C ALA A 262 1.08 -19.03 -24.50
N MET A 263 1.55 -17.88 -25.00
CA MET A 263 2.81 -17.78 -25.72
C MET A 263 4.03 -18.06 -24.85
N GLU A 264 4.00 -17.66 -23.57
CA GLU A 264 5.08 -17.94 -22.62
C GLU A 264 5.21 -19.45 -22.34
N GLN A 265 4.10 -20.17 -22.30
CA GLN A 265 4.07 -21.63 -22.18
C GLN A 265 4.48 -22.35 -23.49
N GLY A 266 4.77 -21.61 -24.56
CA GLY A 266 5.09 -22.17 -25.87
C GLY A 266 3.90 -22.84 -26.56
N ILE A 267 2.67 -22.52 -26.15
CA ILE A 267 1.43 -23.09 -26.69
C ILE A 267 0.85 -22.10 -27.71
N ALA A 268 0.46 -22.60 -28.88
CA ALA A 268 -0.23 -21.76 -29.86
C ALA A 268 -1.58 -21.29 -29.28
N TRP A 269 -1.91 -20.00 -29.46
CA TRP A 269 -3.13 -19.42 -28.88
C TRP A 269 -4.41 -20.20 -29.22
N ALA A 270 -4.52 -20.72 -30.46
CA ALA A 270 -5.69 -21.49 -30.87
C ALA A 270 -5.87 -22.78 -30.04
N ASP A 271 -4.77 -23.48 -29.76
CA ASP A 271 -4.79 -24.71 -28.97
C ASP A 271 -5.04 -24.37 -27.49
N TYR A 272 -4.34 -23.37 -26.97
CA TYR A 272 -4.52 -22.88 -25.61
C TYR A 272 -5.96 -22.47 -25.33
N PHE A 273 -6.57 -21.73 -26.25
CA PHE A 273 -7.95 -21.27 -26.13
C PHE A 273 -8.93 -22.44 -25.99
N THR A 274 -8.69 -23.58 -26.65
CA THR A 274 -9.55 -24.76 -26.49
C THR A 274 -9.41 -25.45 -25.14
N MET A 275 -8.25 -25.30 -24.47
CA MET A 275 -7.98 -25.87 -23.16
C MET A 275 -8.60 -25.06 -22.01
N LEU A 276 -8.89 -23.77 -22.24
CA LEU A 276 -9.50 -22.89 -21.24
C LEU A 276 -10.90 -23.36 -20.83
N PRO A 277 -11.32 -23.16 -19.57
CA PRO A 277 -12.71 -23.37 -19.16
C PRO A 277 -13.70 -22.56 -20.02
N GLU A 278 -14.92 -23.08 -20.16
CA GLU A 278 -15.95 -22.45 -21.00
C GLU A 278 -16.25 -21.00 -20.59
N SER A 279 -16.30 -20.72 -19.27
CA SER A 279 -16.48 -19.38 -18.72
C SER A 279 -15.42 -18.39 -19.22
N VAL A 280 -14.14 -18.80 -19.20
CA VAL A 280 -13.00 -17.98 -19.63
C VAL A 280 -13.00 -17.79 -21.14
N ARG A 281 -13.31 -18.84 -21.92
CA ARG A 281 -13.47 -18.72 -23.38
C ARG A 281 -14.57 -17.74 -23.75
N ASN A 282 -15.72 -17.81 -23.07
CA ASN A 282 -16.85 -16.92 -23.32
C ASN A 282 -16.50 -15.47 -22.95
N ALA A 283 -15.83 -15.26 -21.82
CA ALA A 283 -15.34 -13.95 -21.40
C ALA A 283 -14.35 -13.36 -22.42
N TYR A 284 -13.34 -14.13 -22.84
CA TYR A 284 -12.37 -13.67 -23.85
C TYR A 284 -13.05 -13.37 -25.20
N THR A 285 -13.93 -14.27 -25.67
CA THR A 285 -14.65 -14.09 -26.93
C THR A 285 -15.49 -12.83 -26.91
N CYS A 286 -16.13 -12.53 -25.79
CA CYS A 286 -16.88 -11.29 -25.63
C CYS A 286 -15.98 -10.05 -25.74
N ILE A 287 -14.86 -10.04 -25.01
CA ILE A 287 -13.91 -8.91 -25.06
C ILE A 287 -13.33 -8.74 -26.47
N ALA A 288 -12.98 -9.84 -27.13
CA ALA A 288 -12.48 -9.83 -28.51
C ALA A 288 -13.55 -9.33 -29.50
N ALA A 289 -14.82 -9.72 -29.34
CA ALA A 289 -15.92 -9.23 -30.16
C ALA A 289 -16.10 -7.71 -30.00
N TYR A 290 -16.12 -7.21 -28.75
CA TYR A 290 -16.15 -5.77 -28.47
C TYR A 290 -15.03 -5.02 -29.20
N TYR A 291 -13.80 -5.53 -29.19
CA TYR A 291 -12.67 -4.93 -29.91
C TYR A 291 -12.63 -5.22 -31.42
N THR A 292 -13.56 -6.02 -31.95
CA THR A 292 -13.68 -6.33 -33.38
C THR A 292 -14.72 -5.45 -34.06
N ASP A 293 -15.92 -5.36 -33.48
CA ASP A 293 -17.08 -4.71 -34.10
C ASP A 293 -17.85 -3.76 -33.16
N GLY A 294 -17.38 -3.58 -31.92
CA GLY A 294 -18.03 -2.72 -30.92
C GLY A 294 -19.28 -3.33 -30.29
N SER A 295 -19.56 -4.61 -30.52
CA SER A 295 -20.72 -5.29 -29.93
C SER A 295 -20.55 -5.43 -28.41
N SER A 296 -21.42 -4.76 -27.64
CA SER A 296 -21.40 -4.74 -26.16
C SER A 296 -22.31 -5.79 -25.53
N ILE A 297 -22.37 -6.99 -26.11
CA ILE A 297 -23.37 -8.01 -25.74
C ILE A 297 -23.12 -8.55 -24.31
N CYS A 298 -21.92 -8.37 -23.74
CA CYS A 298 -21.64 -8.74 -22.36
C CYS A 298 -20.98 -7.61 -21.56
N ASP A 299 -21.06 -7.75 -20.23
CA ASP A 299 -20.40 -6.86 -19.28
C ASP A 299 -18.88 -7.09 -19.28
N LEU A 300 -18.15 -6.12 -19.82
CA LEU A 300 -16.68 -6.13 -19.90
C LEU A 300 -16.01 -6.21 -18.53
N GLN A 301 -16.62 -5.67 -17.47
CA GLN A 301 -16.05 -5.74 -16.13
C GLN A 301 -16.12 -7.17 -15.60
N THR A 302 -17.29 -7.81 -15.73
CA THR A 302 -17.48 -9.22 -15.35
C THR A 302 -16.58 -10.14 -16.19
N ALA A 303 -16.47 -9.91 -17.50
CA ALA A 303 -15.58 -10.68 -18.37
C ALA A 303 -14.10 -10.52 -17.98
N ALA A 304 -13.67 -9.30 -17.67
CA ALA A 304 -12.31 -9.03 -17.21
C ALA A 304 -12.00 -9.74 -15.89
N SER A 305 -12.94 -9.69 -14.93
CA SER A 305 -12.81 -10.41 -13.65
C SER A 305 -12.75 -11.92 -13.86
N THR A 306 -13.62 -12.49 -14.70
CA THR A 306 -13.62 -13.94 -14.99
C THR A 306 -12.26 -14.43 -15.53
N ILE A 307 -11.63 -13.64 -16.42
CA ILE A 307 -10.29 -13.96 -16.92
C ILE A 307 -9.23 -13.76 -15.84
N GLY A 308 -9.29 -12.65 -15.10
CA GLY A 308 -8.35 -12.33 -14.03
C GLY A 308 -8.32 -13.40 -12.96
N ASP A 309 -9.49 -13.77 -12.41
CA ASP A 309 -9.65 -14.79 -11.38
C ASP A 309 -9.10 -16.14 -11.86
N TRP A 310 -9.37 -16.52 -13.12
CA TRP A 310 -8.83 -17.77 -13.66
C TRP A 310 -7.31 -17.76 -13.83
N ILE A 311 -6.74 -16.64 -14.29
CA ILE A 311 -5.27 -16.47 -14.38
C ILE A 311 -4.66 -16.60 -12.97
N ASP A 312 -5.29 -15.96 -11.98
CA ASP A 312 -4.88 -15.97 -10.59
C ASP A 312 -5.02 -17.37 -9.95
N GLU A 313 -5.92 -18.23 -10.44
CA GLU A 313 -6.08 -19.61 -9.94
C GLU A 313 -5.19 -20.65 -10.66
N ASN A 314 -4.84 -20.46 -11.93
CA ASN A 314 -4.28 -21.52 -12.79
C ASN A 314 -2.87 -21.23 -13.31
N HIS A 315 -2.39 -20.00 -13.16
CA HIS A 315 -1.04 -19.60 -13.56
C HIS A 315 -0.23 -19.06 -12.37
N CYS A 316 -0.64 -19.42 -11.16
CA CYS A 316 -0.02 -19.00 -9.91
C CYS A 316 0.77 -20.11 -9.21
N GLU A 317 1.18 -21.19 -9.90
CA GLU A 317 2.04 -22.19 -9.26
C GLU A 317 3.50 -21.70 -9.15
N GLU A 318 3.94 -21.63 -7.88
CA GLU A 318 5.28 -21.56 -7.23
C GLU A 318 6.53 -21.20 -8.07
#